data_AF-A0A0A0V5N7-F1
#
_entry.id   AF-A0A0A0V5N7-F1
#
_cell.length_a   1.000
_cell.length_b   1.000
_cell.length_c   1.000
_cell.angle_alpha   90.00
_cell.angle_beta   90.00
_cell.angle_gamma   90.00
#
_symmetry.space_group_name_H-M   'P 1'
#
loop_
_entity.id
_entity.type
_entity.pdbx_description
1 polymer ?
#
loop_
_entity_poly.entity_id
_entity_poly.type
_entity_poly.pdbx_seq_one_letter_code
_entity_poly.pdbx_strand_id
1 'polypeptide(L)'
;RALEEDIKTNSKITITRGENSWVDKIYTLMDKVDEFIPTPERDTDKSFLMAIEDVFSITGRGTVATGRVERGSVKVGETIELVGFGNTRTTTVTGLEMFQKTLDESVAGDNVGVLLRGVQKTDIERGMVIAKPGTITP
;
A
#
# COMPACT_ATOMS: atom_id res chain seq x y z
N ARG A 1 19.95 2.08 -10.88
CA ARG A 1 21.20 2.87 -10.72
C ARG A 1 21.08 4.33 -11.19
N ALA A 2 20.16 4.69 -12.10
CA ALA A 2 19.86 6.10 -12.44
C ALA A 2 18.56 6.66 -11.78
N LEU A 3 17.81 5.81 -11.06
CA LEU A 3 16.57 6.19 -10.35
C LEU A 3 16.76 6.35 -8.82
N GLU A 4 17.95 6.02 -8.30
CA GLU A 4 18.32 6.33 -6.90
C GLU A 4 18.66 7.82 -6.71
N GLU A 5 18.73 8.59 -7.80
CA GLU A 5 19.00 10.04 -7.77
C GLU A 5 17.71 10.88 -7.70
N ASP A 6 16.56 10.38 -8.14
CA ASP A 6 15.33 11.21 -8.21
C ASP A 6 14.61 11.40 -6.87
N ILE A 7 14.83 10.52 -5.88
CA ILE A 7 14.37 10.76 -4.49
C ILE A 7 15.30 11.75 -3.76
N LYS A 8 16.53 11.98 -4.27
CA LYS A 8 17.44 12.99 -3.73
C LYS A 8 17.13 14.40 -4.24
N THR A 9 16.21 14.58 -5.18
CA THR A 9 15.86 15.89 -5.76
C THR A 9 14.74 16.63 -5.02
N ASN A 10 14.54 16.35 -3.73
CA ASN A 10 13.85 17.29 -2.83
C ASN A 10 14.82 18.01 -1.87
N SER A 11 16.14 17.94 -2.17
CA SER A 11 17.14 18.75 -1.47
C SER A 11 17.11 20.20 -1.98
N LYS A 12 16.39 21.07 -1.25
CA LYS A 12 16.64 22.52 -1.01
C LYS A 12 15.35 23.34 -0.79
N ILE A 13 14.39 22.83 -0.03
CA ILE A 13 13.56 23.74 0.78
C ILE A 13 14.11 23.63 2.20
N THR A 14 15.09 24.48 2.48
CA THR A 14 15.78 24.56 3.78
C THR A 14 15.25 25.75 4.58
N ILE A 15 13.98 26.13 4.40
CA ILE A 15 13.38 27.22 5.17
C ILE A 15 13.02 26.65 6.53
N THR A 16 13.74 27.07 7.57
CA THR A 16 13.49 26.62 8.94
C THR A 16 12.38 27.43 9.59
N ARG A 17 11.81 26.93 10.69
CA ARG A 17 10.78 27.64 11.46
C ARG A 17 11.30 29.02 11.88
N GLY A 18 10.51 30.06 11.66
CA GLY A 18 10.83 31.45 11.98
C GLY A 18 11.50 32.24 10.84
N GLU A 19 11.89 31.60 9.73
CA GLU A 19 12.50 32.29 8.59
C GLU A 19 11.46 32.89 7.63
N ASN A 20 10.22 32.39 7.63
CA ASN A 20 9.14 32.89 6.78
C ASN A 20 7.76 32.71 7.43
N SER A 21 7.03 33.80 7.57
CA SER A 21 5.72 33.83 8.24
C SER A 21 4.62 33.01 7.56
N TRP A 22 4.74 32.70 6.27
CA TRP A 22 3.80 31.82 5.55
C TRP A 22 4.17 30.34 5.70
N VAL A 23 5.46 30.02 5.71
CA VAL A 23 5.95 28.66 5.99
C VAL A 23 5.62 28.27 7.44
N ASP A 24 5.74 29.21 8.38
CA ASP A 24 5.38 29.00 9.78
C ASP A 24 3.91 28.64 9.99
N LYS A 25 3.01 29.10 9.09
CA LYS A 25 1.60 28.68 9.12
C LYS A 25 1.43 27.21 8.75
N ILE A 26 2.23 26.68 7.81
CA ILE A 26 2.23 25.26 7.47
C ILE A 26 2.74 24.43 8.65
N TYR A 27 3.83 24.88 9.29
CA TYR A 27 4.33 24.23 10.51
C TYR A 27 3.31 24.23 11.65
N THR A 28 2.66 25.37 11.89
CA THR A 28 1.60 25.48 12.89
C THR A 28 0.42 24.56 12.56
N LEU A 29 0.05 24.43 11.28
CA LEU A 29 -0.98 23.48 10.86
C LEU A 29 -0.56 22.04 11.15
N MET A 30 0.68 21.65 10.83
CA MET A 30 1.18 20.30 11.12
C MET A 30 1.22 20.02 12.62
N ASP A 31 1.64 20.99 13.44
CA ASP A 31 1.60 20.86 14.91
C ASP A 31 0.16 20.63 15.41
N LYS A 32 -0.81 21.33 14.82
CA LYS A 32 -2.23 21.15 15.17
C LYS A 32 -2.78 19.81 14.70
N VAL A 33 -2.33 19.30 13.56
CA VAL A 33 -2.67 17.95 13.10
C VAL A 33 -2.13 16.92 14.09
N ASP A 34 -0.85 17.02 14.47
CA ASP A 34 -0.19 16.10 15.39
C ASP A 34 -0.78 16.16 16.82
N GLU A 35 -1.20 17.34 17.28
CA GLU A 35 -1.83 17.54 18.59
C GLU A 35 -3.28 17.03 18.62
N PHE A 36 -4.06 17.31 17.57
CA PHE A 36 -5.50 17.07 17.57
C PHE A 36 -5.88 15.67 17.08
N ILE A 37 -5.10 15.08 16.16
CA ILE A 37 -5.40 13.78 15.57
C ILE A 37 -4.55 12.71 16.27
N PRO A 38 -5.14 11.85 17.12
CA PRO A 38 -4.38 10.78 17.75
C PRO A 38 -3.85 9.82 16.68
N THR A 39 -2.68 9.24 16.94
CA THR A 39 -2.14 8.19 16.07
C THR A 39 -3.10 7.01 16.04
N PRO A 40 -3.60 6.60 14.86
CA PRO A 40 -4.55 5.49 14.78
C PRO A 40 -3.87 4.17 15.14
N GLU A 41 -4.58 3.34 15.89
CA GLU A 41 -4.14 1.98 16.18
C GLU A 41 -4.21 1.14 14.89
N ARG A 42 -3.11 0.44 14.59
CA ARG A 42 -3.03 -0.42 13.41
C ARG A 42 -3.39 -1.85 13.79
N ASP A 43 -4.41 -2.39 13.16
CA ASP A 43 -4.93 -3.76 13.36
C ASP A 43 -4.00 -4.85 12.77
N THR A 44 -2.74 -4.90 13.17
CA THR A 44 -1.72 -5.78 12.56
C THR A 44 -1.87 -7.26 12.92
N ASP A 45 -2.49 -7.57 14.06
CA ASP A 45 -2.67 -8.96 14.53
C ASP A 45 -3.85 -9.69 13.88
N LYS A 46 -4.69 -8.99 13.11
CA LYS A 46 -5.85 -9.57 12.44
C LYS A 46 -5.43 -10.33 11.17
N SER A 47 -6.37 -11.10 10.62
CA SER A 47 -6.13 -11.75 9.32
C SER A 47 -6.06 -10.71 8.20
N PHE A 48 -5.04 -10.85 7.33
CA PHE A 48 -4.80 -9.94 6.21
C PHE A 48 -6.04 -9.71 5.37
N LEU A 49 -6.32 -8.43 5.11
CA LEU A 49 -7.35 -7.97 4.19
C LEU A 49 -6.91 -6.66 3.55
N MET A 50 -6.97 -6.60 2.23
CA MET A 50 -6.70 -5.39 1.44
C MET A 50 -7.79 -5.24 0.39
N ALA A 51 -8.43 -4.06 0.33
CA ALA A 51 -9.37 -3.75 -0.74
C ALA A 51 -8.60 -3.39 -2.02
N ILE A 52 -9.06 -3.89 -3.17
CA ILE A 52 -8.47 -3.55 -4.47
C ILE A 52 -9.08 -2.23 -4.96
N GLU A 53 -8.24 -1.21 -5.09
CA GLU A 53 -8.61 0.12 -5.59
C GLU A 53 -8.32 0.30 -7.07
N ASP A 54 -7.17 -0.22 -7.55
CA ASP A 54 -6.78 -0.18 -8.96
C ASP A 54 -5.88 -1.38 -9.33
N VAL A 55 -5.75 -1.63 -10.64
CA VAL A 55 -5.11 -2.81 -11.21
C VAL A 55 -4.23 -2.44 -12.40
N PHE A 56 -2.96 -2.79 -12.30
CA PHE A 56 -1.97 -2.57 -13.34
C PHE A 56 -1.44 -3.90 -13.86
N SER A 57 -1.11 -3.95 -15.15
CA SER A 57 -0.34 -5.05 -15.73
C SER A 57 1.02 -4.50 -16.12
N ILE A 58 2.08 -5.10 -15.56
CA ILE A 58 3.45 -4.72 -15.86
C ILE A 58 4.06 -5.81 -16.73
N THR A 59 4.39 -5.45 -17.97
CA THR A 59 5.02 -6.36 -18.94
C THR A 59 6.24 -7.03 -18.33
N GLY A 60 6.27 -8.36 -18.34
CA GLY A 60 7.36 -9.18 -17.81
C GLY A 60 7.43 -9.31 -16.28
N ARG A 61 6.58 -8.61 -15.51
CA ARG A 61 6.51 -8.71 -14.04
C ARG A 61 5.19 -9.30 -13.53
N GLY A 62 4.09 -9.12 -14.28
CA GLY A 62 2.78 -9.65 -13.93
C GLY A 62 1.77 -8.57 -13.55
N THR A 63 0.70 -8.97 -12.87
CA THR A 63 -0.39 -8.08 -12.45
C THR A 63 -0.12 -7.54 -11.05
N VAL A 64 -0.37 -6.24 -10.88
CA VAL A 64 -0.25 -5.51 -9.61
C VAL A 64 -1.61 -4.99 -9.21
N ALA A 65 -2.06 -5.37 -8.03
CA ALA A 65 -3.23 -4.79 -7.39
C ALA A 65 -2.78 -3.73 -6.39
N THR A 66 -3.38 -2.54 -6.42
CA THR A 66 -3.08 -1.48 -5.45
C THR A 66 -4.25 -1.23 -4.53
N GLY A 67 -3.96 -0.91 -3.27
CA GLY A 67 -4.96 -0.43 -2.33
C GLY A 67 -4.37 -0.24 -0.94
N ARG A 68 -5.25 0.12 0.00
CA ARG A 68 -4.91 0.20 1.41
C ARG A 68 -5.10 -1.16 2.10
N VAL A 69 -4.12 -1.57 2.88
CA VAL A 69 -4.28 -2.72 3.79
C VAL A 69 -5.21 -2.31 4.92
N GLU A 70 -6.39 -2.93 4.98
CA GLU A 70 -7.41 -2.63 5.99
C GLU A 70 -7.01 -3.21 7.35
N ARG A 71 -6.46 -4.43 7.35
CA ARG A 71 -6.05 -5.13 8.57
C ARG A 71 -5.05 -6.24 8.29
N GLY A 72 -4.36 -6.69 9.34
CA GLY A 72 -3.36 -7.74 9.30
C GLY A 72 -2.05 -7.32 8.68
N SER A 73 -1.24 -8.32 8.32
CA SER A 73 -0.04 -8.14 7.52
C SER A 73 0.10 -9.25 6.47
N VAL A 74 0.87 -8.98 5.43
CA VAL A 74 1.23 -9.94 4.38
C VAL A 74 2.70 -9.82 4.04
N LYS A 75 3.33 -10.98 3.77
CA LYS A 75 4.73 -11.05 3.36
C LYS A 75 4.90 -11.54 1.93
N VAL A 76 6.00 -11.15 1.31
CA VAL A 76 6.40 -11.73 0.02
C VAL A 76 6.53 -13.25 0.16
N GLY A 77 5.91 -13.99 -0.77
CA GLY A 77 5.87 -15.44 -0.77
C GLY A 77 4.62 -16.05 -0.11
N GLU A 78 3.80 -15.25 0.58
CA GLU A 78 2.58 -15.78 1.19
C GLU A 78 1.47 -16.06 0.17
N THR A 79 0.68 -17.07 0.50
CA THR A 79 -0.50 -17.46 -0.29
C THR A 79 -1.71 -16.64 0.18
N ILE A 80 -2.44 -16.10 -0.79
CA ILE A 80 -3.62 -15.26 -0.56
C ILE A 80 -4.79 -15.74 -1.44
N GLU A 81 -5.97 -15.25 -1.14
CA GLU A 81 -7.17 -15.42 -1.95
C GLU A 81 -7.63 -14.08 -2.52
N LEU A 82 -8.00 -14.12 -3.80
CA LEU A 82 -8.75 -13.07 -4.47
C LEU A 82 -10.22 -13.40 -4.31
N VAL A 83 -10.92 -12.57 -3.54
CA VAL A 83 -12.33 -12.76 -3.19
C VAL A 83 -13.14 -11.59 -3.74
N GLY A 84 -14.30 -11.91 -4.32
CA GLY A 84 -15.18 -10.95 -4.98
C GLY A 84 -15.60 -11.48 -6.35
N PHE A 85 -16.78 -11.05 -6.79
CA PHE A 85 -17.41 -11.34 -8.10
C PHE A 85 -17.02 -12.71 -8.72
N GLY A 86 -17.81 -13.74 -8.43
CA GLY A 86 -17.59 -15.08 -8.97
C GLY A 86 -16.77 -15.98 -8.05
N ASN A 87 -15.89 -16.81 -8.65
CA ASN A 87 -15.16 -17.84 -7.91
C ASN A 87 -13.91 -17.28 -7.25
N THR A 88 -13.76 -17.56 -5.96
CA THR A 88 -12.52 -17.27 -5.21
C THR A 88 -11.32 -18.00 -5.84
N ARG A 89 -10.21 -17.29 -5.99
CA ARG A 89 -8.98 -17.83 -6.59
C ARG A 89 -7.79 -17.64 -5.66
N THR A 90 -7.06 -18.72 -5.43
CA THR A 90 -5.81 -18.70 -4.66
C THR A 90 -4.64 -18.29 -5.55
N THR A 91 -3.76 -17.43 -5.05
CA THR A 91 -2.48 -17.08 -5.67
C THR A 91 -1.41 -16.78 -4.61
N THR A 92 -0.23 -16.36 -5.03
CA THR A 92 0.93 -16.06 -4.18
C THR A 92 1.39 -14.63 -4.43
N VAL A 93 1.72 -13.92 -3.34
CA VAL A 93 2.37 -12.62 -3.39
C VAL A 93 3.81 -12.79 -3.85
N THR A 94 4.19 -12.18 -4.96
CA THR A 94 5.56 -12.27 -5.50
C THR A 94 6.38 -11.01 -5.25
N GLY A 95 5.75 -9.93 -4.80
CA GLY A 95 6.42 -8.69 -4.46
C GLY A 95 5.43 -7.70 -3.83
N LEU A 96 5.97 -6.82 -3.00
CA LEU A 96 5.25 -5.71 -2.38
C LEU A 96 6.03 -4.43 -2.69
N GLU A 97 5.32 -3.38 -3.09
CA GLU A 97 5.93 -2.10 -3.44
C GLU A 97 5.11 -0.92 -2.87
N MET A 98 5.78 0.02 -2.23
CA MET A 98 5.22 1.29 -1.79
C MET A 98 6.10 2.42 -2.33
N PHE A 99 5.55 3.24 -3.23
CA PHE A 99 6.21 4.45 -3.74
C PHE A 99 7.65 4.20 -4.22
N GLN A 100 7.82 3.32 -5.22
CA GLN A 100 9.12 2.93 -5.80
C GLN A 100 10.10 2.24 -4.83
N LYS A 101 9.62 1.82 -3.65
CA LYS A 101 10.39 1.04 -2.69
C LYS A 101 9.80 -0.35 -2.55
N THR A 102 10.65 -1.36 -2.67
CA THR A 102 10.30 -2.74 -2.38
C THR A 102 10.14 -2.96 -0.88
N LEU A 103 9.17 -3.78 -0.50
CA LEU A 103 8.91 -4.18 0.88
C LEU A 103 8.97 -5.71 1.00
N ASP A 104 9.42 -6.20 2.15
CA ASP A 104 9.34 -7.62 2.50
C ASP A 104 7.99 -7.98 3.15
N GLU A 105 7.38 -7.00 3.83
CA GLU A 105 6.11 -7.10 4.53
C GLU A 105 5.30 -5.81 4.35
N SER A 106 3.98 -5.93 4.28
CA SER A 106 3.06 -4.79 4.35
C SER A 106 2.04 -5.03 5.46
N VAL A 107 1.69 -3.96 6.16
CA VAL A 107 0.84 -4.01 7.36
C VAL A 107 -0.37 -3.09 7.23
N ALA A 108 -1.34 -3.27 8.12
CA ALA A 108 -2.51 -2.41 8.22
C ALA A 108 -2.16 -0.91 8.15
N GLY A 109 -2.88 -0.17 7.30
CA GLY A 109 -2.69 1.26 7.03
C GLY A 109 -1.76 1.59 5.86
N ASP A 110 -1.01 0.63 5.32
CA ASP A 110 -0.13 0.85 4.18
C ASP A 110 -0.92 0.97 2.88
N ASN A 111 -0.57 1.95 2.02
CA ASN A 111 -1.00 1.97 0.62
C ASN A 111 0.07 1.25 -0.21
N VAL A 112 -0.25 0.05 -0.71
CA VAL A 112 0.74 -0.87 -1.26
C VAL A 112 0.28 -1.41 -2.62
N GLY A 113 1.26 -1.65 -3.50
CA GLY A 113 1.10 -2.47 -4.70
C GLY A 113 1.53 -3.91 -4.42
N VAL A 114 0.62 -4.86 -4.66
CA VAL A 114 0.84 -6.29 -4.46
C VAL A 114 0.99 -6.96 -5.82
N LEU A 115 2.18 -7.51 -6.11
CA LEU A 115 2.43 -8.30 -7.31
C LEU A 115 1.90 -9.72 -7.11
N LEU A 116 1.08 -10.19 -8.05
CA LEU A 116 0.36 -11.46 -7.97
C LEU A 116 0.85 -12.46 -9.02
N ARG A 117 1.11 -13.71 -8.59
CA ARG A 117 1.57 -14.77 -9.48
C ARG A 117 0.45 -15.29 -10.39
N GLY A 118 0.68 -15.28 -11.71
CA GLY A 118 -0.18 -15.98 -12.67
C GLY A 118 -1.62 -15.45 -12.73
N VAL A 119 -1.84 -14.22 -12.26
CA VAL A 119 -3.11 -13.51 -12.30
C VAL A 119 -3.06 -12.54 -13.47
N GLN A 120 -4.10 -12.52 -14.30
CA GLN A 120 -4.25 -11.55 -15.39
C GLN A 120 -5.06 -10.35 -14.91
N LYS A 121 -4.89 -9.19 -15.56
CA LYS A 121 -5.69 -7.99 -15.27
C LYS A 121 -7.20 -8.23 -15.44
N THR A 122 -7.61 -9.14 -16.31
CA THR A 122 -9.03 -9.51 -16.52
C THR A 122 -9.60 -10.36 -15.39
N ASP A 123 -8.75 -10.95 -14.55
CA ASP A 123 -9.17 -11.84 -13.46
C ASP A 123 -9.44 -11.08 -12.16
N ILE A 124 -9.08 -9.79 -12.11
CA ILE A 124 -9.22 -8.96 -10.91
C ILE A 124 -9.74 -7.58 -11.27
N GLU A 125 -10.60 -7.04 -10.43
CA GLU A 125 -11.18 -5.72 -10.64
C GLU A 125 -11.36 -4.97 -9.33
N ARG A 126 -11.58 -3.66 -9.44
CA ARG A 126 -11.87 -2.80 -8.31
C ARG A 126 -13.12 -3.28 -7.58
N GLY A 127 -13.07 -3.29 -6.25
CA GLY A 127 -14.16 -3.77 -5.38
C GLY A 127 -14.00 -5.22 -4.94
N MET A 128 -13.09 -5.98 -5.56
CA MET A 128 -12.60 -7.24 -4.99
C MET A 128 -11.65 -6.99 -3.82
N VAL A 129 -11.33 -8.04 -3.06
CA VAL A 129 -10.41 -8.00 -1.94
C VAL A 129 -9.33 -9.08 -2.06
N ILE A 130 -8.15 -8.78 -1.52
CA ILE A 130 -7.07 -9.73 -1.29
C ILE A 130 -7.11 -10.10 0.19
N ALA A 131 -7.25 -11.38 0.50
CA ALA A 131 -7.41 -11.84 1.87
C ALA A 131 -6.53 -13.05 2.18
N LYS A 132 -6.25 -13.24 3.48
CA LYS A 132 -5.72 -14.51 3.97
C LYS A 132 -6.71 -15.64 3.62
N PRO A 133 -6.26 -16.81 3.15
CA PRO A 133 -7.17 -17.86 2.69
C PRO A 133 -8.21 -18.28 3.74
N GLY A 134 -9.48 -18.38 3.33
CA GLY A 134 -10.59 -18.81 4.17
C GLY A 134 -11.04 -17.81 5.24
N THR A 135 -10.53 -16.56 5.23
CA THR A 135 -10.83 -15.57 6.28
C THR A 135 -11.96 -14.60 5.92
N ILE A 136 -12.45 -14.64 4.67
CA ILE A 136 -13.60 -13.90 4.19
C ILE A 136 -14.32 -14.71 3.13
N THR A 137 -15.65 -14.61 3.08
CA THR A 137 -16.50 -15.24 2.05
C THR A 137 -17.09 -14.16 1.13
N PRO A 138 -17.35 -14.48 -0.16
CA PRO A 138 -17.99 -13.57 -1.10
C PRO A 138 -19.35 -13.02 -0.65
#